data_AF-A0A8J2QMR4-F1
#
_entry.id   AF-A0A8J2QMR4-F1
#
_cell.length_a   1.000
_cell.length_b   1.000
_cell.length_c   1.000
_cell.angle_alpha   90.00
_cell.angle_beta   90.00
_cell.angle_gamma   90.00
#
_symmetry.space_group_name_H-M   'P 1'
#
loop_
_entity.id
_entity.type
_entity.pdbx_description
1 polymer ?
#
loop_
_entity_poly.entity_id
_entity_poly.type
_entity_poly.pdbx_seq_one_letter_code
_entity_poly.pdbx_strand_id
1 'polypeptide(L)'
;MSTISNGTLDSLDQRVYIEKASERLLSFLNPEPMIYYTHNPAILFWTFTSLRIPDKFKIIVLSEWFKTETSLPEDIAKETLVWELVLNVIIQSKDKTISENCMEALNTIIEDGDEADKEEFAAITWGLLPEVLSKASIDSHDVLLDTNITYILDIATSHPPSYIEQSICIKVAVFITTLFTKSITDIDFKARYDYECACLKLCLILLGMSKEESDNKVSLTYINREGFLSRVLSSIGSSDDGVSHAAVELLTYIVYNFTMNKYQPTSVLEIQTDVIINYLRQDRDNERSTSLLQLIYMILNSVPNTPLVLNYNFFTNPSENLNFYGLRALMFRVQMMLCSRDSKNQSPTGWKTLSSIFKYAISYKNDPKLVATLTSQPWTHTLIRFQLTQNITQEFLTFTQNWLTLLKITIRKNREITKYYISKHSLIYKTLTLLKNNLNGDDLKENKKELLVVVNDIMEYGQSRD
;
A
#
# COMPACT_ATOMS: atom_id res chain seq x y z
N MET A 1 23.36 -41.88 -21.50
CA MET A 1 22.21 -41.76 -20.55
C MET A 1 21.13 -40.84 -21.12
N SER A 2 21.45 -39.65 -21.64
CA SER A 2 20.50 -38.76 -22.34
C SER A 2 19.86 -39.37 -23.61
N THR A 3 20.57 -40.25 -24.32
CA THR A 3 20.03 -41.00 -25.47
C THR A 3 19.10 -42.17 -25.10
N ILE A 4 18.99 -42.51 -23.81
CA ILE A 4 18.23 -43.67 -23.31
C ILE A 4 16.91 -43.24 -22.67
N SER A 5 16.76 -41.96 -22.30
CA SER A 5 15.56 -41.49 -21.59
C SER A 5 14.35 -41.28 -22.51
N ASN A 6 14.52 -40.68 -23.70
CA ASN A 6 13.40 -40.25 -24.55
C ASN A 6 13.42 -40.78 -26.01
N GLY A 7 14.32 -41.71 -26.36
CA GLY A 7 14.26 -42.38 -27.66
C GLY A 7 13.02 -43.26 -27.80
N THR A 8 12.49 -43.42 -29.02
CA THR A 8 11.45 -44.41 -29.32
C THR A 8 12.00 -45.80 -28.99
N LEU A 9 11.61 -46.35 -27.84
CA LEU A 9 12.00 -47.69 -27.44
C LEU A 9 11.20 -48.70 -28.27
N ASP A 10 11.90 -49.44 -29.13
CA ASP A 10 11.35 -50.37 -30.12
C ASP A 10 10.67 -51.61 -29.51
N SER A 11 10.86 -51.87 -28.20
CA SER A 11 10.29 -53.03 -27.51
C SER A 11 9.92 -52.76 -26.05
N LEU A 12 8.92 -53.49 -25.55
CA LEU A 12 8.45 -53.45 -24.16
C LEU A 12 9.56 -53.90 -23.19
N ASP A 13 10.37 -54.89 -23.56
CA ASP A 13 11.44 -55.45 -22.72
C ASP A 13 12.54 -54.43 -22.42
N GLN A 14 12.89 -53.58 -23.40
CA GLN A 14 13.84 -52.49 -23.20
C GLN A 14 13.31 -51.43 -22.23
N ARG A 15 12.00 -51.13 -22.28
CA ARG A 15 11.35 -50.20 -21.33
C ARG A 15 11.45 -50.73 -19.90
N VAL A 16 11.10 -52.00 -19.69
CA VAL A 16 11.13 -52.65 -18.37
C VAL A 16 12.57 -52.75 -17.83
N TYR A 17 13.55 -53.01 -18.68
CA TYR A 17 14.95 -53.07 -18.27
C TYR A 17 15.48 -51.72 -17.79
N ILE A 18 15.18 -50.64 -18.53
CA ILE A 18 15.61 -49.28 -18.18
C ILE A 18 14.92 -48.82 -16.90
N GLU A 19 13.62 -49.09 -16.75
CA GLU A 19 12.86 -48.78 -15.53
C GLU A 19 13.47 -49.43 -14.29
N LYS A 20 13.73 -50.75 -14.34
CA LYS A 20 14.40 -51.48 -13.26
C LYS A 20 15.81 -50.98 -12.99
N ALA A 21 16.55 -50.55 -14.01
CA ALA A 21 17.88 -49.99 -13.85
C ALA A 21 17.85 -48.61 -13.17
N SER A 22 16.91 -47.74 -13.56
CA SER A 22 16.67 -46.44 -12.93
C SER A 22 16.25 -46.60 -11.46
N GLU A 23 15.32 -47.51 -11.16
CA GLU A 23 14.91 -47.80 -9.78
C GLU A 23 16.06 -48.32 -8.91
N ARG A 24 16.89 -49.22 -9.46
CA ARG A 24 18.09 -49.73 -8.77
C ARG A 24 19.12 -48.63 -8.50
N LEU A 25 19.31 -47.72 -9.44
CA LEU A 25 20.23 -46.61 -9.28
C LEU A 25 19.70 -45.61 -8.24
N LEU A 26 18.42 -45.24 -8.29
CA LEU A 26 17.80 -44.37 -7.29
C LEU A 26 17.79 -44.99 -5.89
N SER A 27 17.56 -46.31 -5.78
CA SER A 27 17.64 -47.00 -4.48
C SER A 27 19.07 -47.06 -3.93
N PHE A 28 20.09 -47.14 -4.79
CA PHE A 28 21.49 -47.05 -4.37
C PHE A 28 21.88 -45.65 -3.87
N LEU A 29 21.33 -44.60 -4.48
CA LEU A 29 21.60 -43.22 -4.10
C LEU A 29 20.87 -42.79 -2.81
N ASN A 30 19.83 -43.52 -2.40
CA ASN A 30 19.15 -43.29 -1.13
C ASN A 30 19.94 -43.89 0.05
N PRO A 31 19.85 -43.32 1.26
CA PRO A 31 18.97 -42.21 1.66
C PRO A 31 19.54 -40.80 1.40
N GLU A 32 20.85 -40.68 1.14
CA GLU A 32 21.56 -39.39 1.07
C GLU A 32 22.23 -39.17 -0.30
N PRO A 33 21.45 -38.84 -1.34
CA PRO A 33 21.97 -38.66 -2.70
C PRO A 33 22.96 -37.49 -2.82
N MET A 34 22.93 -36.53 -1.89
CA MET A 34 23.84 -35.38 -1.81
C MET A 34 25.32 -35.80 -1.69
N ILE A 35 25.62 -36.90 -1.00
CA ILE A 35 27.00 -37.39 -0.80
C ILE A 35 27.66 -37.79 -2.11
N TYR A 36 26.85 -38.29 -3.05
CA TYR A 36 27.33 -38.81 -4.33
C TYR A 36 27.29 -37.76 -5.44
N TYR A 37 26.81 -36.55 -5.14
CA TYR A 37 26.75 -35.48 -6.13
C TYR A 37 28.16 -34.98 -6.46
N THR A 38 28.46 -34.93 -7.75
CA THR A 38 29.65 -34.28 -8.28
C THR A 38 29.18 -33.13 -9.17
N HIS A 39 29.75 -31.95 -9.02
CA HIS A 39 29.33 -30.79 -9.82
C HIS A 39 29.63 -31.00 -11.31
N ASN A 40 28.63 -31.48 -12.06
CA ASN A 40 28.74 -31.81 -13.47
C ASN A 40 27.38 -31.55 -14.16
N PRO A 41 27.33 -30.66 -15.18
CA PRO A 41 26.11 -30.35 -15.91
C PRO A 41 25.39 -31.59 -16.48
N ALA A 42 26.13 -32.66 -16.82
CA ALA A 42 25.54 -33.89 -17.33
C ALA A 42 24.56 -34.56 -16.35
N ILE A 43 24.77 -34.40 -15.03
CA ILE A 43 23.85 -34.90 -14.00
C ILE A 43 22.55 -34.10 -14.02
N LEU A 44 22.64 -32.77 -14.14
CA LEU A 44 21.49 -31.89 -14.28
C LEU A 44 20.69 -32.25 -15.53
N PHE A 45 21.32 -32.31 -16.69
CA PHE A 45 20.67 -32.70 -17.95
C PHE A 45 20.03 -34.08 -17.88
N TRP A 46 20.70 -35.09 -17.32
CA TRP A 46 20.12 -36.42 -17.18
C TRP A 46 18.86 -36.43 -16.27
N THR A 47 18.90 -35.64 -15.20
CA THR A 47 17.83 -35.55 -14.21
C THR A 47 16.56 -34.92 -14.79
N PHE A 48 16.72 -33.89 -15.64
CA PHE A 48 15.60 -33.18 -16.26
C PHE A 48 15.12 -33.81 -17.58
N THR A 49 16.02 -34.43 -18.35
CA THR A 49 15.62 -35.15 -19.58
C THR A 49 14.99 -36.51 -19.34
N SER A 50 14.87 -36.98 -18.09
CA SER A 50 14.29 -38.29 -17.76
C SER A 50 13.03 -38.17 -16.92
N LEU A 51 11.90 -38.50 -17.53
CA LEU A 51 10.59 -38.57 -16.86
C LEU A 51 10.53 -39.62 -15.73
N ARG A 52 11.50 -40.53 -15.65
CA ARG A 52 11.56 -41.61 -14.66
C ARG A 52 12.17 -41.17 -13.33
N ILE A 53 12.79 -39.99 -13.29
CA ILE A 53 13.42 -39.49 -12.08
C ILE A 53 12.38 -38.76 -11.24
N PRO A 54 12.15 -39.17 -9.98
CA PRO A 54 11.18 -38.53 -9.11
C PRO A 54 11.58 -37.09 -8.78
N ASP A 55 10.59 -36.22 -8.63
CA ASP A 55 10.81 -34.79 -8.33
C ASP A 55 11.59 -34.56 -7.04
N LYS A 56 11.42 -35.43 -6.04
CA LYS A 56 12.23 -35.40 -4.81
C LYS A 56 13.73 -35.49 -5.11
N PHE A 57 14.13 -36.29 -6.09
CA PHE A 57 15.53 -36.39 -6.49
C PHE A 57 15.97 -35.16 -7.31
N LYS A 58 15.09 -34.66 -8.18
CA LYS A 58 15.35 -33.42 -8.95
C LYS A 58 15.58 -32.21 -8.04
N ILE A 59 14.79 -32.05 -6.98
CA ILE A 59 14.95 -31.00 -5.96
C ILE A 59 16.33 -31.10 -5.29
N ILE A 60 16.80 -32.30 -4.98
CA ILE A 60 18.12 -32.48 -4.35
C ILE A 60 19.24 -32.10 -5.32
N VAL A 61 19.15 -32.53 -6.59
CA VAL A 61 20.14 -32.16 -7.62
C VAL A 61 20.17 -30.65 -7.84
N LEU A 62 19.01 -29.99 -7.92
CA LEU A 62 18.94 -28.53 -8.02
C LEU A 62 19.53 -27.85 -6.79
N SER A 63 19.22 -28.34 -5.58
CA SER A 63 19.76 -27.78 -4.34
C SER A 63 21.29 -27.83 -4.33
N GLU A 64 21.89 -28.94 -4.77
CA GLU A 64 23.34 -29.07 -4.88
C GLU A 64 23.93 -28.21 -6.00
N TRP A 65 23.22 -28.05 -7.12
CA TRP A 65 23.62 -27.16 -8.21
C TRP A 65 23.72 -25.69 -7.74
N PHE A 66 22.68 -25.22 -7.05
CA PHE A 66 22.59 -23.84 -6.56
C PHE A 66 23.46 -23.57 -5.33
N LYS A 67 24.15 -24.56 -4.76
CA LYS A 67 25.24 -24.27 -3.81
C LYS A 67 26.42 -23.57 -4.49
N THR A 68 26.61 -23.80 -5.79
CA THR A 68 27.78 -23.36 -6.54
C THR A 68 27.46 -22.38 -7.66
N GLU A 69 26.30 -22.51 -8.30
CA GLU A 69 25.93 -21.74 -9.49
C GLU A 69 24.75 -20.81 -9.20
N THR A 70 24.66 -19.69 -9.92
CA THR A 70 23.56 -18.71 -9.84
C THR A 70 22.63 -18.74 -11.06
N SER A 71 22.82 -19.69 -11.98
CA SER A 71 22.05 -19.79 -13.22
C SER A 71 21.78 -21.24 -13.63
N LEU A 72 20.81 -21.42 -14.53
CA LEU A 72 20.49 -22.70 -15.17
C LEU A 72 20.82 -22.65 -16.66
N PRO A 73 21.22 -23.79 -17.27
CA PRO A 73 21.36 -23.88 -18.72
C PRO A 73 20.05 -23.56 -19.44
N GLU A 74 20.10 -22.80 -20.54
CA GLU A 74 18.93 -22.33 -21.30
C GLU A 74 17.99 -23.47 -21.72
N ASP A 75 18.54 -24.63 -22.06
CA ASP A 75 17.79 -25.81 -22.48
C ASP A 75 16.86 -26.37 -21.39
N ILE A 76 17.20 -26.15 -20.12
CA ILE A 76 16.43 -26.61 -18.95
C ILE A 76 15.59 -25.46 -18.39
N ALA A 77 16.12 -24.24 -18.44
CA ALA A 77 15.52 -23.04 -17.85
C ALA A 77 14.11 -22.70 -18.39
N LYS A 78 13.74 -23.19 -19.58
CA LYS A 78 12.45 -22.93 -20.24
C LYS A 78 11.34 -23.92 -19.90
N GLU A 79 11.63 -24.98 -19.15
CA GLU A 79 10.61 -25.97 -18.81
C GLU A 79 9.79 -25.53 -17.59
N THR A 80 8.46 -25.48 -17.72
CA THR A 80 7.52 -25.13 -16.65
C THR A 80 7.75 -25.92 -15.34
N LEU A 81 8.03 -27.21 -15.47
CA LEU A 81 8.29 -28.11 -14.34
C LEU A 81 9.57 -27.70 -13.57
N VAL A 82 10.55 -27.12 -14.25
CA VAL A 82 11.77 -26.62 -13.61
C VAL A 82 11.45 -25.43 -12.72
N TRP A 83 10.59 -24.51 -13.17
CA TRP A 83 10.18 -23.36 -12.36
C TRP A 83 9.53 -23.78 -11.04
N GLU A 84 8.59 -24.73 -11.11
CA GLU A 84 7.94 -25.29 -9.92
C GLU A 84 8.95 -25.95 -8.97
N LEU A 85 9.93 -26.68 -9.50
CA LEU A 85 10.96 -27.34 -8.70
C LEU A 85 11.93 -26.34 -8.07
N VAL A 86 12.33 -25.27 -8.76
CA VAL A 86 13.19 -24.22 -8.21
C VAL A 86 12.46 -23.46 -7.09
N LEU A 87 11.17 -23.14 -7.26
CA LEU A 87 10.33 -22.57 -6.20
C LEU A 87 10.26 -23.52 -4.99
N ASN A 88 10.10 -24.82 -5.22
CA ASN A 88 10.13 -25.83 -4.15
C ASN A 88 11.49 -25.93 -3.44
N VAL A 89 12.61 -25.73 -4.15
CA VAL A 89 13.94 -25.64 -3.52
C VAL A 89 13.99 -24.44 -2.57
N ILE A 90 13.49 -23.27 -2.98
CA ILE A 90 13.43 -22.09 -2.10
C ILE A 90 12.58 -22.37 -0.86
N ILE A 91 11.42 -23.02 -1.02
CA ILE A 91 10.51 -23.35 0.09
C ILE A 91 11.16 -24.33 1.10
N GLN A 92 11.99 -25.26 0.62
CA GLN A 92 12.53 -26.36 1.43
C GLN A 92 13.95 -26.11 1.93
N SER A 93 14.70 -25.18 1.32
CA SER A 93 16.10 -24.94 1.62
C SER A 93 16.28 -24.39 3.03
N LYS A 94 17.28 -24.95 3.74
CA LYS A 94 17.79 -24.42 5.01
C LYS A 94 19.08 -23.61 4.84
N ASP A 95 19.63 -23.59 3.63
CA ASP A 95 20.83 -22.83 3.31
C ASP A 95 20.42 -21.55 2.58
N LYS A 96 20.76 -20.42 3.19
CA LYS A 96 20.48 -19.09 2.64
C LYS A 96 21.13 -18.88 1.27
N THR A 97 22.33 -19.42 1.07
CA THR A 97 23.09 -19.27 -0.18
C THR A 97 22.35 -19.91 -1.35
N ILE A 98 21.75 -21.09 -1.11
CA ILE A 98 20.94 -21.80 -2.12
C ILE A 98 19.71 -20.96 -2.46
N SER A 99 18.99 -20.42 -1.46
CA SER A 99 17.82 -19.58 -1.71
C SER A 99 18.17 -18.32 -2.51
N GLU A 100 19.27 -17.63 -2.17
CA GLU A 100 19.75 -16.44 -2.89
C GLU A 100 20.11 -16.75 -4.35
N ASN A 101 20.85 -17.84 -4.59
CA ASN A 101 21.25 -18.24 -5.94
C ASN A 101 20.05 -18.71 -6.79
N CYS A 102 19.08 -19.42 -6.19
CA CYS A 102 17.82 -19.75 -6.85
C CYS A 102 17.05 -18.50 -7.26
N MET A 103 17.04 -17.47 -6.41
CA MET A 103 16.34 -16.21 -6.70
C MET A 103 16.98 -15.44 -7.85
N GLU A 104 18.31 -15.36 -7.88
CA GLU A 104 19.03 -14.74 -8.99
C GLU A 104 18.76 -15.48 -10.31
N ALA A 105 18.79 -16.82 -10.27
CA ALA A 105 18.47 -17.66 -11.42
C ALA A 105 17.03 -17.43 -11.92
N LEU A 106 16.05 -17.44 -11.01
CA LEU A 106 14.64 -17.20 -11.38
C LEU A 106 14.45 -15.82 -11.99
N ASN A 107 15.04 -14.77 -11.42
CA ASN A 107 14.93 -13.42 -11.98
C ASN A 107 15.51 -13.34 -13.38
N THR A 108 16.65 -13.99 -13.64
CA THR A 108 17.24 -14.05 -14.99
C THR A 108 16.31 -14.79 -15.96
N ILE A 109 15.72 -15.92 -15.54
CA ILE A 109 14.79 -16.70 -16.36
C ILE A 109 13.54 -15.88 -16.72
N ILE A 110 13.00 -15.13 -15.76
CA ILE A 110 11.82 -14.28 -15.97
C ILE A 110 12.15 -13.08 -16.87
N GLU A 111 13.32 -12.46 -16.69
CA GLU A 111 13.75 -11.32 -17.52
C GLU A 111 13.97 -11.71 -18.98
N ASP A 112 14.53 -12.89 -19.23
CA ASP A 112 14.80 -13.42 -20.57
C ASP A 112 13.57 -14.09 -21.23
N GLY A 113 12.53 -14.40 -20.44
CA GLY A 113 11.30 -15.05 -20.89
C GLY A 113 10.38 -14.14 -21.71
N ASP A 114 9.54 -14.75 -22.56
CA ASP A 114 8.51 -14.01 -23.26
C ASP A 114 7.31 -13.69 -22.35
N GLU A 115 6.37 -12.86 -22.81
CA GLU A 115 5.21 -12.48 -21.99
C GLU A 115 4.27 -13.66 -21.66
N ALA A 116 4.27 -14.73 -22.48
CA ALA A 116 3.46 -15.91 -22.20
C ALA A 116 4.10 -16.77 -21.10
N ASP A 117 5.41 -16.95 -21.15
CA ASP A 117 6.21 -17.62 -20.13
C ASP A 117 6.08 -16.91 -18.78
N LYS A 118 6.12 -15.57 -18.77
CA LYS A 118 5.92 -14.76 -17.56
C LYS A 118 4.55 -14.96 -16.94
N GLU A 119 3.49 -15.01 -17.74
CA GLU A 119 2.13 -15.22 -17.26
C GLU A 119 1.95 -16.64 -16.70
N GLU A 120 2.49 -17.66 -17.37
CA GLU A 120 2.46 -19.04 -16.88
C GLU A 120 3.25 -19.21 -15.57
N PHE A 121 4.44 -18.61 -15.50
CA PHE A 121 5.26 -18.58 -14.30
C PHE A 121 4.55 -17.87 -13.12
N ALA A 122 3.90 -16.73 -13.40
CA ALA A 122 3.13 -16.00 -12.41
C ALA A 122 1.96 -16.86 -11.87
N ALA A 123 1.23 -17.55 -12.74
CA ALA A 123 0.13 -18.43 -12.35
C ALA A 123 0.59 -19.57 -11.42
N ILE A 124 1.75 -20.17 -11.71
CA ILE A 124 2.35 -21.23 -10.87
C ILE A 124 2.75 -20.68 -9.50
N THR A 125 3.45 -19.55 -9.50
CA THR A 125 3.88 -18.89 -8.25
C THR A 125 2.69 -18.61 -7.34
N TRP A 126 1.62 -18.03 -7.90
CA TRP A 126 0.40 -17.73 -7.16
C TRP A 126 -0.40 -18.98 -6.76
N GLY A 127 -0.35 -20.05 -7.56
CA GLY A 127 -0.92 -21.36 -7.20
C GLY A 127 -0.27 -21.99 -5.97
N LEU A 128 1.03 -21.79 -5.79
CA LEU A 128 1.80 -22.32 -4.65
C LEU A 128 1.65 -21.50 -3.36
N LEU A 129 1.34 -20.20 -3.46
CA LEU A 129 1.24 -19.29 -2.31
C LEU A 129 0.37 -19.81 -1.15
N PRO A 130 -0.86 -20.34 -1.37
CA PRO A 130 -1.69 -20.83 -0.27
C PRO A 130 -1.02 -21.94 0.54
N GLU A 131 -0.30 -22.86 -0.12
CA GLU A 131 0.39 -23.96 0.55
C GLU A 131 1.57 -23.43 1.38
N VAL A 132 2.42 -22.61 0.77
CA VAL A 132 3.59 -21.99 1.43
C VAL A 132 3.19 -21.18 2.66
N LEU A 133 2.18 -20.30 2.51
CA LEU A 133 1.72 -19.45 3.59
C LEU A 133 0.97 -20.23 4.68
N SER A 134 0.31 -21.34 4.34
CA SER A 134 -0.30 -22.22 5.33
C SER A 134 0.77 -22.90 6.21
N LYS A 135 1.86 -23.37 5.59
CA LYS A 135 2.99 -23.98 6.30
C LYS A 135 3.66 -22.96 7.21
N ALA A 136 3.89 -21.76 6.71
CA ALA A 136 4.39 -20.63 7.51
C ALA A 136 3.52 -20.29 8.73
N SER A 137 2.21 -20.40 8.56
CA SER A 137 1.26 -20.11 9.63
C SER A 137 1.35 -21.13 10.76
N ILE A 138 1.75 -22.37 10.46
CA ILE A 138 1.89 -23.50 11.38
C ILE A 138 3.29 -23.51 12.02
N ASP A 139 4.34 -23.41 11.20
CA ASP A 139 5.75 -23.54 11.59
C ASP A 139 6.39 -22.18 11.93
N SER A 140 5.71 -21.36 12.75
CA SER A 140 6.04 -19.95 12.97
C SER A 140 7.32 -19.66 13.78
N HIS A 141 8.21 -20.64 13.95
CA HIS A 141 9.44 -20.53 14.73
C HIS A 141 10.70 -20.78 13.87
N ASP A 142 10.53 -21.04 12.58
CA ASP A 142 11.64 -21.25 11.65
C ASP A 142 12.01 -19.93 10.94
N VAL A 143 13.05 -19.26 11.46
CA VAL A 143 13.55 -17.97 10.93
C VAL A 143 13.97 -18.07 9.45
N LEU A 144 14.43 -19.25 9.01
CA LEU A 144 14.81 -19.46 7.60
C LEU A 144 13.58 -19.55 6.71
N LEU A 145 12.49 -20.12 7.22
CA LEU A 145 11.22 -20.17 6.52
C LEU A 145 10.65 -18.76 6.28
N ASP A 146 10.77 -17.85 7.24
CA ASP A 146 10.35 -16.44 7.07
C ASP A 146 11.16 -15.70 5.98
N THR A 147 12.47 -15.98 5.90
CA THR A 147 13.32 -15.41 4.84
C THR A 147 12.95 -15.97 3.47
N ASN A 148 12.74 -17.29 3.36
CA ASN A 148 12.33 -17.94 2.12
C ASN A 148 10.94 -17.49 1.64
N ILE A 149 10.01 -17.23 2.57
CA ILE A 149 8.69 -16.66 2.23
C ILE A 149 8.86 -15.27 1.65
N THR A 150 9.77 -14.45 2.19
CA THR A 150 10.00 -13.09 1.68
C THR A 150 10.40 -13.12 0.21
N TYR A 151 11.29 -14.05 -0.19
CA TYR A 151 11.67 -14.26 -1.59
C TYR A 151 10.49 -14.63 -2.50
N ILE A 152 9.64 -15.56 -2.05
CA ILE A 152 8.46 -16.00 -2.82
C ILE A 152 7.44 -14.86 -2.94
N LEU A 153 7.23 -14.10 -1.86
CA LEU A 153 6.36 -12.94 -1.86
C LEU A 153 6.88 -11.85 -2.81
N ASP A 154 8.19 -11.61 -2.83
CA ASP A 154 8.81 -10.60 -3.69
C ASP A 154 8.60 -10.93 -5.18
N ILE A 155 8.83 -12.20 -5.58
CA ILE A 155 8.51 -12.70 -6.93
C ILE A 155 7.03 -12.49 -7.25
N ALA A 156 6.14 -12.92 -6.36
CA ALA A 156 4.70 -12.83 -6.57
C ALA A 156 4.21 -11.38 -6.70
N THR A 157 4.85 -10.44 -6.01
CA THR A 157 4.52 -9.01 -6.12
C THR A 157 5.12 -8.33 -7.34
N SER A 158 6.27 -8.80 -7.83
CA SER A 158 6.95 -8.26 -9.01
C SER A 158 6.26 -8.71 -10.31
N HIS A 159 5.71 -9.92 -10.31
CA HIS A 159 5.04 -10.52 -11.47
C HIS A 159 3.63 -11.02 -11.11
N PRO A 160 2.65 -10.11 -10.97
CA PRO A 160 1.25 -10.50 -10.76
C PRO A 160 0.64 -11.05 -12.07
N PRO A 161 -0.07 -12.20 -12.03
CA PRO A 161 -0.83 -12.73 -13.16
C PRO A 161 -1.93 -11.77 -13.60
N SER A 162 -2.31 -11.84 -14.87
CA SER A 162 -3.50 -11.16 -15.39
C SER A 162 -4.81 -11.74 -14.86
N TYR A 163 -4.84 -13.05 -14.56
CA TYR A 163 -6.02 -13.73 -14.02
C TYR A 163 -5.64 -14.74 -12.93
N ILE A 164 -6.37 -14.72 -11.82
CA ILE A 164 -6.21 -15.67 -10.71
C ILE A 164 -7.59 -16.13 -10.26
N GLU A 165 -7.72 -17.43 -9.94
CA GLU A 165 -8.92 -17.92 -9.28
C GLU A 165 -9.17 -17.20 -7.95
N GLN A 166 -10.36 -16.64 -7.80
CA GLN A 166 -10.85 -15.99 -6.59
C GLN A 166 -10.64 -16.83 -5.31
N SER A 167 -10.70 -18.17 -5.41
CA SER A 167 -10.48 -19.09 -4.30
C SER A 167 -9.05 -18.99 -3.72
N ILE A 168 -8.07 -18.77 -4.59
CA ILE A 168 -6.66 -18.57 -4.23
C ILE A 168 -6.50 -17.20 -3.58
N CYS A 169 -7.04 -16.14 -4.20
CA CYS A 169 -6.99 -14.77 -3.66
C CYS A 169 -7.50 -14.68 -2.23
N ILE A 170 -8.63 -15.32 -1.92
CA ILE A 170 -9.22 -15.33 -0.57
C ILE A 170 -8.33 -16.10 0.41
N LYS A 171 -7.82 -17.28 0.03
CA LYS A 171 -6.91 -18.06 0.90
C LYS A 171 -5.64 -17.28 1.22
N VAL A 172 -5.02 -16.69 0.20
CA VAL A 172 -3.81 -15.87 0.35
C VAL A 172 -4.10 -14.66 1.26
N ALA A 173 -5.22 -13.95 1.06
CA ALA A 173 -5.64 -12.85 1.94
C ALA A 173 -5.79 -13.28 3.41
N VAL A 174 -6.40 -14.43 3.68
CA VAL A 174 -6.55 -14.97 5.04
C VAL A 174 -5.20 -15.30 5.67
N PHE A 175 -4.29 -15.95 4.93
CA PHE A 175 -2.98 -16.31 5.48
C PHE A 175 -2.08 -15.10 5.69
N ILE A 176 -1.99 -14.18 4.73
CA ILE A 176 -1.15 -12.97 4.89
C ILE A 176 -1.61 -12.12 6.05
N THR A 177 -2.93 -11.88 6.18
CA THR A 177 -3.44 -11.10 7.32
C THR A 177 -3.15 -11.78 8.66
N THR A 178 -3.12 -13.12 8.68
CA THR A 178 -2.75 -13.91 9.86
C THR A 178 -1.25 -13.85 10.17
N LEU A 179 -0.39 -13.91 9.15
CA LEU A 179 1.05 -13.86 9.32
C LEU A 179 1.52 -12.44 9.69
N PHE A 180 1.03 -11.42 8.98
CA PHE A 180 1.40 -10.03 9.22
C PHE A 180 0.99 -9.53 10.61
N THR A 181 -0.09 -10.07 11.18
CA THR A 181 -0.52 -9.77 12.56
C THR A 181 0.36 -10.40 13.62
N LYS A 182 1.03 -11.53 13.32
CA LYS A 182 2.02 -12.11 14.21
C LYS A 182 3.27 -11.23 14.20
N SER A 183 3.71 -10.79 15.38
CA SER A 183 4.93 -10.00 15.49
C SER A 183 6.13 -10.90 15.26
N ILE A 184 6.86 -10.70 14.16
CA ILE A 184 8.16 -11.33 13.98
C ILE A 184 9.20 -10.50 14.74
N THR A 185 9.67 -11.01 15.87
CA THR A 185 10.59 -10.29 16.78
C THR A 185 12.06 -10.62 16.56
N ASP A 186 12.36 -11.71 15.84
CA ASP A 186 13.67 -12.34 15.87
C ASP A 186 14.46 -12.23 14.54
N ILE A 187 13.98 -11.40 13.59
CA ILE A 187 14.61 -11.16 12.29
C ILE A 187 15.39 -9.83 12.31
N ASP A 188 16.48 -9.78 11.55
CA ASP A 188 17.20 -8.54 11.23
C ASP A 188 16.24 -7.43 10.75
N PHE A 189 16.50 -6.19 11.14
CA PHE A 189 15.62 -5.06 10.85
C PHE A 189 15.36 -4.91 9.35
N LYS A 190 16.38 -5.13 8.51
CA LYS A 190 16.25 -5.02 7.05
C LYS A 190 15.32 -6.10 6.49
N ALA A 191 15.60 -7.37 6.78
CA ALA A 191 14.77 -8.49 6.32
C ALA A 191 13.32 -8.40 6.83
N ARG A 192 13.12 -7.85 8.04
CA ARG A 192 11.78 -7.55 8.55
C ARG A 192 11.07 -6.47 7.72
N TYR A 193 11.74 -5.39 7.34
CA TYR A 193 11.13 -4.37 6.49
C TYR A 193 10.81 -4.90 5.09
N ASP A 194 11.71 -5.69 4.50
CA ASP A 194 11.49 -6.32 3.20
C ASP A 194 10.24 -7.23 3.24
N TYR A 195 10.11 -8.05 4.29
CA TYR A 195 8.93 -8.87 4.54
C TYR A 195 7.65 -8.05 4.73
N GLU A 196 7.68 -7.03 5.61
CA GLU A 196 6.52 -6.18 5.87
C GLU A 196 6.07 -5.45 4.59
N CYS A 197 7.02 -4.98 3.77
CA CYS A 197 6.75 -4.32 2.50
C CYS A 197 6.12 -5.27 1.48
N ALA A 198 6.69 -6.46 1.29
CA ALA A 198 6.16 -7.47 0.37
C ALA A 198 4.74 -7.91 0.76
N CYS A 199 4.47 -8.12 2.06
CA CYS A 199 3.13 -8.43 2.54
C CYS A 199 2.11 -7.34 2.21
N LEU A 200 2.48 -6.07 2.42
CA LEU A 200 1.59 -4.92 2.15
C LEU A 200 1.33 -4.74 0.64
N LYS A 201 2.37 -4.89 -0.20
CA LYS A 201 2.24 -4.87 -1.67
C LYS A 201 1.33 -5.99 -2.16
N LEU A 202 1.50 -7.20 -1.63
CA LEU A 202 0.65 -8.33 -2.01
C LEU A 202 -0.81 -8.09 -1.59
N CYS A 203 -1.03 -7.47 -0.41
CA CYS A 203 -2.37 -7.07 0.01
C CYS A 203 -3.01 -6.05 -0.94
N LEU A 204 -2.23 -5.11 -1.48
CA LEU A 204 -2.67 -4.13 -2.48
C LEU A 204 -3.04 -4.79 -3.80
N ILE A 205 -2.23 -5.72 -4.31
CA ILE A 205 -2.50 -6.47 -5.54
C ILE A 205 -3.80 -7.26 -5.40
N LEU A 206 -3.99 -7.97 -4.29
CA LEU A 206 -5.21 -8.70 -3.98
C LEU A 206 -6.46 -7.80 -3.96
N LEU A 207 -6.35 -6.56 -3.47
CA LEU A 207 -7.45 -5.60 -3.54
C LEU A 207 -7.72 -5.13 -4.96
N GLY A 208 -6.67 -4.89 -5.75
CA GLY A 208 -6.77 -4.56 -7.17
C GLY A 208 -7.54 -5.62 -7.95
N MET A 209 -7.11 -6.88 -7.83
CA MET A 209 -7.75 -8.03 -8.47
C MET A 209 -9.20 -8.21 -8.00
N SER A 210 -9.47 -8.07 -6.70
CA SER A 210 -10.84 -8.19 -6.16
C SER A 210 -11.81 -7.14 -6.72
N LYS A 211 -11.29 -5.95 -7.09
CA LYS A 211 -12.09 -4.86 -7.65
C LYS A 211 -12.54 -5.16 -9.08
N GLU A 212 -11.65 -5.74 -9.89
CA GLU A 212 -11.95 -6.10 -11.28
C GLU A 212 -13.05 -7.17 -11.37
N GLU A 213 -13.06 -8.11 -10.42
CA GLU A 213 -14.07 -9.16 -10.33
C GLU A 213 -15.33 -8.78 -9.52
N SER A 214 -15.39 -7.55 -8.98
CA SER A 214 -16.45 -7.06 -8.08
C SER A 214 -16.65 -7.91 -6.81
N ASP A 215 -15.61 -8.58 -6.32
CA ASP A 215 -15.69 -9.47 -5.17
C ASP A 215 -15.32 -8.79 -3.83
N ASN A 216 -16.25 -8.96 -2.89
CA ASN A 216 -16.26 -8.46 -1.51
C ASN A 216 -15.22 -9.07 -0.58
N LYS A 217 -14.92 -10.34 -0.81
CA LYS A 217 -14.48 -11.24 0.26
C LYS A 217 -13.07 -10.92 0.73
N VAL A 218 -12.17 -10.51 -0.16
CA VAL A 218 -10.82 -10.05 0.19
C VAL A 218 -10.88 -8.81 1.06
N SER A 219 -11.63 -7.79 0.61
CA SER A 219 -11.81 -6.53 1.35
C SER A 219 -12.43 -6.75 2.75
N LEU A 220 -13.40 -7.67 2.85
CA LEU A 220 -14.02 -8.05 4.13
C LEU A 220 -13.06 -8.81 5.04
N THR A 221 -12.17 -9.65 4.48
CA THR A 221 -11.17 -10.39 5.25
C THR A 221 -10.23 -9.44 6.00
N TYR A 222 -9.82 -8.34 5.36
CA TYR A 222 -8.91 -7.37 5.96
C TYR A 222 -9.51 -6.64 7.17
N ILE A 223 -10.82 -6.43 7.19
CA ILE A 223 -11.49 -5.79 8.34
C ILE A 223 -11.83 -6.80 9.42
N ASN A 224 -12.34 -7.97 9.03
CA ASN A 224 -12.80 -8.97 9.97
C ASN A 224 -11.65 -9.64 10.73
N ARG A 225 -10.42 -9.58 10.21
CA ARG A 225 -9.25 -10.12 10.91
C ARG A 225 -8.83 -9.19 12.04
N GLU A 226 -8.98 -9.69 13.27
CA GLU A 226 -8.56 -8.98 14.47
C GLU A 226 -7.08 -8.58 14.41
N GLY A 227 -6.78 -7.34 14.79
CA GLY A 227 -5.42 -6.81 14.85
C GLY A 227 -4.79 -6.40 13.51
N PHE A 228 -5.31 -6.84 12.35
CA PHE A 228 -4.69 -6.57 11.05
C PHE A 228 -4.64 -5.07 10.73
N LEU A 229 -5.78 -4.38 10.76
CA LEU A 229 -5.83 -2.94 10.49
C LEU A 229 -5.00 -2.13 11.50
N SER A 230 -5.00 -2.54 12.78
CA SER A 230 -4.18 -1.89 13.80
C SER A 230 -2.68 -2.06 13.53
N ARG A 231 -2.28 -3.23 13.06
CA ARG A 231 -0.90 -3.50 12.65
C ARG A 231 -0.49 -2.69 11.42
N VAL A 232 -1.31 -2.64 10.38
CA VAL A 232 -1.08 -1.81 9.19
C VAL A 232 -0.98 -0.33 9.58
N LEU A 233 -1.84 0.15 10.48
CA LEU A 233 -1.76 1.51 11.02
C LEU A 233 -0.43 1.78 11.72
N SER A 234 0.09 0.82 12.50
CA SER A 234 1.40 0.96 13.14
C SER A 234 2.55 1.03 12.13
N SER A 235 2.43 0.36 10.98
CA SER A 235 3.43 0.38 9.91
C SER A 235 3.55 1.72 9.19
N ILE A 236 2.54 2.62 9.28
CA ILE A 236 2.67 4.01 8.80
C ILE A 236 3.83 4.73 9.51
N GLY A 237 4.11 4.33 10.76
CA GLY A 237 5.19 4.89 11.58
C GLY A 237 6.54 4.22 11.40
N SER A 238 6.70 3.33 10.42
CA SER A 238 7.99 2.68 10.16
C SER A 238 9.07 3.70 9.82
N SER A 239 10.32 3.35 10.13
CA SER A 239 11.49 4.10 9.66
C SER A 239 11.83 3.81 8.21
N ASP A 240 11.31 2.71 7.65
CA ASP A 240 11.40 2.41 6.23
C ASP A 240 10.26 3.09 5.46
N ASP A 241 10.61 3.84 4.42
CA ASP A 241 9.64 4.60 3.64
C ASP A 241 8.81 3.72 2.71
N GLY A 242 9.35 2.59 2.24
CA GLY A 242 8.62 1.62 1.42
C GLY A 242 7.47 0.97 2.19
N VAL A 243 7.76 0.47 3.40
CA VAL A 243 6.75 -0.08 4.32
C VAL A 243 5.71 0.98 4.68
N SER A 244 6.16 2.18 5.03
CA SER A 244 5.25 3.27 5.43
C SER A 244 4.33 3.68 4.29
N HIS A 245 4.85 3.80 3.07
CA HIS A 245 4.08 4.16 1.88
C HIS A 245 3.07 3.08 1.52
N ALA A 246 3.49 1.81 1.43
CA ALA A 246 2.60 0.69 1.11
C ALA A 246 1.47 0.55 2.14
N ALA A 247 1.75 0.79 3.43
CA ALA A 247 0.73 0.78 4.47
C ALA A 247 -0.31 1.89 4.28
N VAL A 248 0.12 3.10 3.95
CA VAL A 248 -0.78 4.24 3.71
C VAL A 248 -1.63 4.02 2.46
N GLU A 249 -1.03 3.53 1.38
CA GLU A 249 -1.76 3.19 0.16
C GLU A 249 -2.81 2.11 0.44
N LEU A 250 -2.44 1.04 1.14
CA LEU A 250 -3.35 -0.06 1.49
C LEU A 250 -4.58 0.45 2.26
N LEU A 251 -4.37 1.26 3.29
CA LEU A 251 -5.46 1.84 4.06
C LEU A 251 -6.33 2.78 3.20
N THR A 252 -5.71 3.53 2.29
CA THR A 252 -6.44 4.43 1.37
C THR A 252 -7.36 3.64 0.44
N TYR A 253 -6.85 2.56 -0.15
CA TYR A 253 -7.64 1.67 -1.02
C TYR A 253 -8.75 0.94 -0.27
N ILE A 254 -8.49 0.48 0.96
CA ILE A 254 -9.53 -0.12 1.82
C ILE A 254 -10.66 0.88 2.07
N VAL A 255 -10.33 2.11 2.50
CA VAL A 255 -11.35 3.15 2.72
C VAL A 255 -12.11 3.48 1.43
N TYR A 256 -11.39 3.60 0.30
CA TYR A 256 -11.99 3.86 -1.00
C TYR A 256 -13.01 2.78 -1.41
N ASN A 257 -12.62 1.50 -1.34
CA ASN A 257 -13.48 0.38 -1.72
C ASN A 257 -14.76 0.33 -0.87
N PHE A 258 -14.64 0.55 0.45
CA PHE A 258 -15.80 0.59 1.35
C PHE A 258 -16.73 1.77 1.05
N THR A 259 -16.16 2.93 0.74
CA THR A 259 -16.93 4.14 0.42
C THR A 259 -17.70 3.99 -0.88
N MET A 260 -17.02 3.53 -1.95
CA MET A 260 -17.62 3.42 -3.28
C MET A 260 -18.69 2.34 -3.33
N ASN A 261 -18.43 1.22 -2.68
CA ASN A 261 -19.34 0.08 -2.71
C ASN A 261 -20.39 0.10 -1.58
N LYS A 262 -20.37 1.12 -0.71
CA LYS A 262 -21.32 1.36 0.40
C LYS A 262 -21.43 0.17 1.37
N TYR A 263 -20.31 -0.49 1.66
CA TYR A 263 -20.30 -1.59 2.63
C TYR A 263 -20.35 -1.08 4.07
N GLN A 264 -20.99 -1.86 4.94
CA GLN A 264 -20.96 -1.62 6.38
C GLN A 264 -19.83 -2.44 7.00
N PRO A 265 -18.82 -1.79 7.61
CA PRO A 265 -17.77 -2.50 8.31
C PRO A 265 -18.33 -3.16 9.58
N THR A 266 -17.84 -4.35 9.91
CA THR A 266 -18.18 -5.07 11.15
C THR A 266 -17.56 -4.44 12.39
N SER A 267 -16.39 -3.83 12.23
CA SER A 267 -15.68 -3.08 13.26
C SER A 267 -15.09 -1.80 12.66
N VAL A 268 -15.12 -0.72 13.45
CA VAL A 268 -14.49 0.55 13.10
C VAL A 268 -13.26 0.74 13.97
N LEU A 269 -12.10 0.93 13.33
CA LEU A 269 -10.86 1.26 14.02
C LEU A 269 -10.77 2.78 14.19
N GLU A 270 -10.65 3.23 15.44
CA GLU A 270 -10.40 4.62 15.77
C GLU A 270 -8.91 4.95 15.70
N ILE A 271 -8.56 5.91 14.84
CA ILE A 271 -7.19 6.41 14.71
C ILE A 271 -7.06 7.70 15.51
N GLN A 272 -6.15 7.74 16.47
CA GLN A 272 -5.89 8.95 17.23
C GLN A 272 -5.24 10.03 16.32
N THR A 273 -5.81 11.23 16.33
CA THR A 273 -5.38 12.31 15.42
C THR A 273 -3.96 12.80 15.71
N ASP A 274 -3.48 12.70 16.95
CA ASP A 274 -2.09 13.02 17.33
C ASP A 274 -1.07 12.10 16.64
N VAL A 275 -1.38 10.81 16.52
CA VAL A 275 -0.53 9.83 15.83
C VAL A 275 -0.36 10.22 14.36
N ILE A 276 -1.44 10.58 13.68
CA ILE A 276 -1.39 11.06 12.29
C ILE A 276 -0.58 12.36 12.18
N ILE A 277 -0.81 13.31 13.09
CA ILE A 277 -0.05 14.57 13.10
C ILE A 277 1.45 14.29 13.30
N ASN A 278 1.81 13.34 14.16
CA ASN A 278 3.19 12.93 14.38
C ASN A 278 3.81 12.29 13.13
N TYR A 279 3.08 11.44 12.41
CA TYR A 279 3.55 10.90 11.13
C TYR A 279 3.72 11.98 10.06
N LEU A 280 2.76 12.92 9.97
CA LEU A 280 2.91 14.08 9.11
C LEU A 280 4.10 14.96 9.48
N ARG A 281 4.66 14.90 10.70
CA ARG A 281 5.84 15.67 11.13
C ARG A 281 7.17 15.07 10.68
N GLN A 282 7.23 13.77 10.37
CA GLN A 282 8.48 13.06 10.05
C GLN A 282 8.95 13.31 8.60
N ASP A 283 8.70 14.50 8.03
CA ASP A 283 9.02 14.94 6.66
C ASP A 283 10.47 14.64 6.27
N ARG A 284 10.71 13.49 5.65
CA ARG A 284 11.96 13.19 4.96
C ARG A 284 11.75 13.06 3.45
N ASP A 285 10.58 12.59 3.01
CA ASP A 285 10.27 12.43 1.58
C ASP A 285 8.83 12.83 1.21
N ASN A 286 8.69 13.51 0.07
CA ASN A 286 7.44 14.17 -0.35
C ASN A 286 6.26 13.20 -0.61
N GLU A 287 6.54 11.94 -0.93
CA GLU A 287 5.54 10.97 -1.40
C GLU A 287 4.73 10.38 -0.23
N ARG A 288 5.39 9.96 0.85
CA ARG A 288 4.74 9.46 2.07
C ARG A 288 3.73 10.44 2.63
N SER A 289 4.12 11.71 2.76
CA SER A 289 3.25 12.75 3.30
C SER A 289 2.08 13.06 2.35
N THR A 290 2.26 12.91 1.04
CA THR A 290 1.18 13.07 0.05
C THR A 290 0.16 11.94 0.15
N SER A 291 0.61 10.68 0.18
CA SER A 291 -0.29 9.53 0.35
C SER A 291 -1.03 9.60 1.68
N LEU A 292 -0.39 10.08 2.75
CA LEU A 292 -1.04 10.23 4.05
C LEU A 292 -2.12 11.32 4.01
N LEU A 293 -1.90 12.42 3.28
CA LEU A 293 -2.96 13.41 3.03
C LEU A 293 -4.11 12.84 2.21
N GLN A 294 -3.84 11.98 1.22
CA GLN A 294 -4.90 11.29 0.48
C GLN A 294 -5.73 10.39 1.39
N LEU A 295 -5.10 9.63 2.29
CA LEU A 295 -5.80 8.82 3.30
C LEU A 295 -6.70 9.69 4.18
N ILE A 296 -6.18 10.80 4.71
CA ILE A 296 -6.94 11.73 5.54
C ILE A 296 -8.13 12.31 4.76
N TYR A 297 -7.89 12.75 3.53
CA TYR A 297 -8.94 13.25 2.64
C TYR A 297 -10.03 12.19 2.43
N MET A 298 -9.65 10.93 2.18
CA MET A 298 -10.59 9.84 1.99
C MET A 298 -11.42 9.62 3.25
N ILE A 299 -10.79 9.46 4.43
CA ILE A 299 -11.48 9.25 5.72
C ILE A 299 -12.46 10.39 6.04
N LEU A 300 -12.08 11.64 5.76
CA LEU A 300 -12.94 12.81 6.03
C LEU A 300 -14.15 12.87 5.09
N ASN A 301 -14.05 12.33 3.86
CA ASN A 301 -15.15 12.36 2.89
C ASN A 301 -16.04 11.13 2.93
N SER A 302 -15.63 10.06 3.58
CA SER A 302 -16.22 8.75 3.40
C SER A 302 -17.43 8.43 4.31
N VAL A 303 -17.74 9.30 5.30
CA VAL A 303 -18.95 9.26 6.18
C VAL A 303 -19.14 7.84 6.82
N PRO A 304 -20.21 7.46 7.58
CA PRO A 304 -20.11 6.38 8.61
C PRO A 304 -19.83 4.96 8.08
N ASN A 305 -19.73 4.77 6.77
CA ASN A 305 -19.50 3.47 6.13
C ASN A 305 -18.01 3.18 5.93
N THR A 306 -17.17 3.53 6.90
CA THR A 306 -15.72 3.32 6.79
C THR A 306 -15.13 2.52 7.94
N PRO A 307 -14.22 1.59 7.64
CA PRO A 307 -13.55 0.80 8.67
C PRO A 307 -12.57 1.64 9.50
N LEU A 308 -12.24 2.86 9.08
CA LEU A 308 -11.34 3.79 9.75
C LEU A 308 -12.06 5.10 10.06
N VAL A 309 -11.95 5.57 11.31
CA VAL A 309 -12.45 6.89 11.74
C VAL A 309 -11.40 7.60 12.56
N LEU A 310 -11.28 8.92 12.39
CA LEU A 310 -10.39 9.73 13.20
C LEU A 310 -11.03 10.03 14.56
N ASN A 311 -10.29 9.73 15.63
CA ASN A 311 -10.59 10.18 16.98
C ASN A 311 -9.89 11.51 17.24
N TYR A 312 -10.67 12.53 17.59
CA TYR A 312 -10.21 13.91 17.77
C TYR A 312 -9.98 14.29 19.23
N ASN A 313 -10.18 13.33 20.15
CA ASN A 313 -10.10 13.55 21.58
C ASN A 313 -8.68 13.22 22.05
N PHE A 314 -7.90 14.24 22.36
CA PHE A 314 -6.55 14.05 22.92
C PHE A 314 -6.54 13.56 24.38
N PHE A 315 -7.70 13.49 25.05
CA PHE A 315 -7.81 13.18 26.48
C PHE A 315 -8.83 12.07 26.73
N THR A 316 -8.51 11.19 27.68
CA THR A 316 -9.30 10.02 28.10
C THR A 316 -10.65 10.36 28.74
N ASN A 317 -10.87 11.62 29.15
CA ASN A 317 -12.17 12.15 29.60
C ASN A 317 -12.47 13.47 28.88
N PRO A 318 -13.19 13.44 27.74
CA PRO A 318 -13.48 14.65 26.99
C PRO A 318 -14.63 15.43 27.67
N SER A 319 -14.40 16.70 27.97
CA SER A 319 -15.52 17.66 28.00
C SER A 319 -15.90 17.98 26.56
N GLU A 320 -17.19 18.21 26.27
CA GLU A 320 -17.72 18.42 24.91
C GLU A 320 -16.99 19.53 24.12
N ASN A 321 -16.30 20.44 24.80
CA ASN A 321 -15.53 21.54 24.20
C ASN A 321 -14.11 21.16 23.72
N LEU A 322 -13.61 19.94 23.96
CA LEU A 322 -12.21 19.55 23.65
C LEU A 322 -12.03 18.86 22.29
N ASN A 323 -13.11 18.42 21.64
CA ASN A 323 -13.07 17.68 20.36
C ASN A 323 -12.59 18.54 19.18
N PHE A 324 -12.44 19.86 19.37
CA PHE A 324 -12.01 20.82 18.35
C PHE A 324 -10.49 20.90 18.19
N TYR A 325 -9.72 20.50 19.20
CA TYR A 325 -8.27 20.64 19.16
C TYR A 325 -7.63 19.72 18.11
N GLY A 326 -8.14 18.49 17.96
CA GLY A 326 -7.64 17.52 16.98
C GLY A 326 -7.74 18.03 15.54
N LEU A 327 -8.96 18.41 15.12
CA LEU A 327 -9.20 18.94 13.77
C LEU A 327 -8.47 20.26 13.52
N ARG A 328 -8.37 21.13 14.53
CA ARG A 328 -7.62 22.39 14.43
C ARG A 328 -6.12 22.13 14.25
N ALA A 329 -5.55 21.21 15.02
CA ALA A 329 -4.14 20.84 14.93
C ALA A 329 -3.83 20.16 13.59
N LEU A 330 -4.72 19.29 13.12
CA LEU A 330 -4.64 18.67 11.80
C LEU A 330 -4.67 19.73 10.68
N MET A 331 -5.65 20.64 10.71
CA MET A 331 -5.75 21.76 9.77
C MET A 331 -4.46 22.57 9.75
N PHE A 332 -3.93 22.95 10.92
CA PHE A 332 -2.69 23.69 11.01
C PHE A 332 -1.50 22.93 10.39
N ARG A 333 -1.38 21.62 10.63
CA ARG A 333 -0.30 20.81 10.03
C ARG A 333 -0.40 20.77 8.50
N VAL A 334 -1.60 20.55 7.95
CA VAL A 334 -1.81 20.58 6.49
C VAL A 334 -1.47 21.95 5.91
N GLN A 335 -1.82 23.04 6.60
CA GLN A 335 -1.44 24.41 6.18
C GLN A 335 0.08 24.62 6.18
N MET A 336 0.79 24.09 7.17
CA MET A 336 2.25 24.15 7.22
C MET A 336 2.90 23.40 6.06
N MET A 337 2.36 22.24 5.69
CA MET A 337 2.85 21.47 4.54
C MET A 337 2.63 22.19 3.21
N LEU A 338 1.48 22.84 3.02
CA LEU A 338 1.21 23.65 1.83
C LEU A 338 2.14 24.88 1.72
N CYS A 339 2.70 25.34 2.84
CA CYS A 339 3.69 26.41 2.87
C CYS A 339 5.14 25.92 2.67
N SER A 340 5.37 24.61 2.53
CA SER A 340 6.70 24.05 2.23
C SER A 340 7.09 24.30 0.77
N ARG A 341 8.37 24.57 0.51
CA ARG A 341 8.84 25.10 -0.79
C ARG A 341 9.08 24.02 -1.86
N ASP A 342 9.09 22.73 -1.50
CA ASP A 342 9.84 21.73 -2.27
C ASP A 342 8.98 20.66 -2.99
N SER A 343 7.64 20.76 -3.02
CA SER A 343 6.80 19.67 -3.54
C SER A 343 5.75 20.10 -4.57
N LYS A 344 5.98 19.75 -5.85
CA LYS A 344 4.98 19.94 -6.92
C LYS A 344 3.71 19.11 -6.69
N ASN A 345 3.81 17.97 -6.01
CA ASN A 345 2.72 16.99 -5.84
C ASN A 345 1.83 17.22 -4.60
N GLN A 346 2.26 18.02 -3.62
CA GLN A 346 1.49 18.20 -2.37
C GLN A 346 0.43 19.29 -2.46
N SER A 347 0.51 20.22 -3.43
CA SER A 347 -0.44 21.34 -3.50
C SER A 347 -1.90 20.88 -3.73
N PRO A 348 -2.24 20.02 -4.71
CA PRO A 348 -3.65 19.73 -4.99
C PRO A 348 -4.30 18.90 -3.86
N THR A 349 -3.59 17.88 -3.37
CA THR A 349 -4.05 17.01 -2.29
C THR A 349 -4.21 17.78 -0.99
N GLY A 350 -3.28 18.67 -0.65
CA GLY A 350 -3.38 19.49 0.57
C GLY A 350 -4.59 20.44 0.53
N TRP A 351 -4.85 21.13 -0.59
CA TRP A 351 -6.02 21.99 -0.75
C TRP A 351 -7.34 21.23 -0.68
N LYS A 352 -7.41 20.05 -1.30
CA LYS A 352 -8.57 19.15 -1.22
C LYS A 352 -8.79 18.68 0.22
N THR A 353 -7.73 18.31 0.93
CA THR A 353 -7.79 17.88 2.34
C THR A 353 -8.31 19.00 3.24
N LEU A 354 -7.80 20.24 3.09
CA LEU A 354 -8.30 21.39 3.84
C LEU A 354 -9.79 21.66 3.59
N SER A 355 -10.23 21.54 2.33
CA SER A 355 -11.65 21.70 1.98
C SER A 355 -12.51 20.61 2.63
N SER A 356 -12.02 19.38 2.68
CA SER A 356 -12.70 18.25 3.32
C SER A 356 -12.81 18.39 4.84
N ILE A 357 -11.85 19.03 5.51
CA ILE A 357 -11.97 19.35 6.95
C ILE A 357 -13.20 20.23 7.22
N PHE A 358 -13.41 21.27 6.39
CA PHE A 358 -14.60 22.12 6.50
C PHE A 358 -15.88 21.35 6.17
N LYS A 359 -15.88 20.57 5.07
CA LYS A 359 -17.03 19.76 4.67
C LYS A 359 -17.44 18.76 5.77
N TYR A 360 -16.46 18.12 6.41
CA TYR A 360 -16.67 17.21 7.53
C TYR A 360 -17.27 17.93 8.75
N ALA A 361 -16.74 19.10 9.11
CA ALA A 361 -17.27 19.90 10.21
C ALA A 361 -18.73 20.33 10.00
N ILE A 362 -19.10 20.69 8.77
CA ILE A 362 -20.47 21.09 8.40
C ILE A 362 -21.40 19.88 8.34
N SER A 363 -21.04 18.87 7.55
CA SER A 363 -21.98 17.82 7.14
C SER A 363 -22.14 16.75 8.21
N TYR A 364 -21.07 16.45 8.97
CA TYR A 364 -21.05 15.31 9.88
C TYR A 364 -21.16 15.73 11.34
N LYS A 365 -20.34 16.69 11.79
CA LYS A 365 -20.43 17.19 13.17
C LYS A 365 -21.60 18.15 13.36
N ASN A 366 -22.05 18.82 12.29
CA ASN A 366 -23.08 19.87 12.31
C ASN A 366 -22.87 20.87 13.47
N ASP A 367 -21.61 21.21 13.73
CA ASP A 367 -21.22 22.03 14.87
C ASP A 367 -20.85 23.45 14.41
N PRO A 368 -21.72 24.44 14.62
CA PRO A 368 -21.46 25.81 14.20
C PRO A 368 -20.29 26.47 14.97
N LYS A 369 -19.98 26.04 16.20
CA LYS A 369 -18.84 26.56 16.98
C LYS A 369 -17.53 26.03 16.41
N LEU A 370 -17.47 24.75 16.03
CA LEU A 370 -16.31 24.17 15.36
C LEU A 370 -16.04 24.87 14.03
N VAL A 371 -17.08 25.05 13.20
CA VAL A 371 -16.96 25.74 11.90
C VAL A 371 -16.44 27.16 12.11
N ALA A 372 -17.03 27.93 13.03
CA ALA A 372 -16.57 29.28 13.34
C ALA A 372 -15.10 29.30 13.78
N THR A 373 -14.70 28.35 14.64
CA THR A 373 -13.32 28.23 15.14
C THR A 373 -12.33 27.91 14.02
N LEU A 374 -12.64 26.95 13.13
CA LEU A 374 -11.77 26.58 12.01
C LEU A 374 -11.66 27.72 10.99
N THR A 375 -12.77 28.41 10.70
CA THR A 375 -12.81 29.49 9.71
C THR A 375 -12.08 30.75 10.19
N SER A 376 -12.07 31.02 11.50
CA SER A 376 -11.41 32.20 12.10
C SER A 376 -9.91 32.01 12.39
N GLN A 377 -9.29 30.93 11.92
CA GLN A 377 -7.86 30.70 12.18
C GLN A 377 -6.97 31.72 11.45
N PRO A 378 -6.04 32.40 12.15
CA PRO A 378 -5.19 33.44 11.55
C PRO A 378 -4.27 32.89 10.46
N TRP A 379 -3.84 31.63 10.58
CA TRP A 379 -2.90 30.98 9.66
C TRP A 379 -3.46 30.82 8.24
N THR A 380 -4.79 30.73 8.09
CA THR A 380 -5.44 30.67 6.77
C THR A 380 -5.16 31.95 5.96
N HIS A 381 -5.10 33.10 6.62
CA HIS A 381 -4.75 34.37 5.97
C HIS A 381 -3.30 34.37 5.47
N THR A 382 -2.38 33.82 6.26
CA THR A 382 -0.97 33.66 5.88
C THR A 382 -0.82 32.72 4.71
N LEU A 383 -1.52 31.58 4.72
CA LEU A 383 -1.50 30.60 3.65
C LEU A 383 -2.02 31.19 2.32
N ILE A 384 -3.12 31.95 2.35
CA ILE A 384 -3.64 32.65 1.17
C ILE A 384 -2.59 33.64 0.64
N ARG A 385 -1.98 34.45 1.52
CA ARG A 385 -0.95 35.40 1.10
C ARG A 385 0.25 34.69 0.47
N PHE A 386 0.65 33.55 1.02
CA PHE A 386 1.72 32.73 0.46
C PHE A 386 1.36 32.20 -0.93
N GLN A 387 0.18 31.59 -1.10
CA GLN A 387 -0.23 31.04 -2.39
C GLN A 387 -0.38 32.11 -3.49
N LEU A 388 -0.81 33.32 -3.13
CA LEU A 388 -0.90 34.44 -4.08
C LEU A 388 0.47 34.90 -4.62
N THR A 389 1.59 34.50 -4.00
CA THR A 389 2.94 34.73 -4.53
C THR A 389 3.43 33.62 -5.48
N GLN A 390 2.61 32.58 -5.67
CA GLN A 390 2.88 31.42 -6.51
C GLN A 390 1.81 31.27 -7.61
N ASN A 391 1.88 30.18 -8.38
CA ASN A 391 0.87 29.86 -9.38
C ASN A 391 -0.48 29.55 -8.72
N ILE A 392 -1.54 30.18 -9.21
CA ILE A 392 -2.91 29.98 -8.72
C ILE A 392 -3.48 28.69 -9.31
N THR A 393 -3.84 27.74 -8.46
CA THR A 393 -4.46 26.47 -8.87
C THR A 393 -5.98 26.48 -8.69
N GLN A 394 -6.69 25.58 -9.39
CA GLN A 394 -8.13 25.44 -9.26
C GLN A 394 -8.55 24.99 -7.85
N GLU A 395 -7.78 24.09 -7.24
CA GLU A 395 -8.02 23.60 -5.89
C GLU A 395 -7.90 24.72 -4.85
N PHE A 396 -6.92 25.62 -5.01
CA PHE A 396 -6.80 26.81 -4.16
C PHE A 396 -8.01 27.73 -4.27
N LEU A 397 -8.49 27.99 -5.50
CA LEU A 397 -9.69 28.84 -5.70
C LEU A 397 -10.92 28.20 -5.05
N THR A 398 -11.10 26.89 -5.24
CA THR A 398 -12.21 26.12 -4.65
C THR A 398 -12.17 26.18 -3.12
N PHE A 399 -11.00 25.94 -2.53
CA PHE A 399 -10.79 26.07 -1.09
C PHE A 399 -11.13 27.48 -0.60
N THR A 400 -10.61 28.51 -1.27
CA THR A 400 -10.78 29.91 -0.86
C THR A 400 -12.24 30.34 -0.96
N GLN A 401 -12.97 29.93 -1.99
CA GLN A 401 -14.41 30.18 -2.13
C GLN A 401 -15.20 29.53 -0.99
N ASN A 402 -14.91 28.27 -0.66
CA ASN A 402 -15.54 27.56 0.45
C ASN A 402 -15.26 28.25 1.79
N TRP A 403 -13.99 28.59 2.05
CA TRP A 403 -13.59 29.30 3.26
C TRP A 403 -14.26 30.68 3.37
N LEU A 404 -14.27 31.47 2.30
CA LEU A 404 -14.92 32.79 2.28
C LEU A 404 -16.42 32.70 2.51
N THR A 405 -17.08 31.70 1.93
CA THR A 405 -18.52 31.47 2.14
C THR A 405 -18.81 31.17 3.61
N LEU A 406 -18.02 30.29 4.24
CA LEU A 406 -18.14 29.99 5.66
C LEU A 406 -17.79 31.19 6.54
N LEU A 407 -16.80 32.00 6.13
CA LEU A 407 -16.40 33.21 6.83
C LEU A 407 -17.54 34.24 6.79
N LYS A 408 -18.17 34.43 5.63
CA LYS A 408 -19.35 35.30 5.46
C LYS A 408 -20.49 34.87 6.39
N ILE A 409 -20.81 33.58 6.43
CA ILE A 409 -21.86 33.03 7.31
C ILE A 409 -21.50 33.27 8.78
N THR A 410 -20.25 33.00 9.17
CA THR A 410 -19.76 33.17 10.55
C THR A 410 -19.83 34.63 10.99
N ILE A 411 -19.39 35.56 10.14
CA ILE A 411 -19.44 37.01 10.39
C ILE A 411 -20.89 37.48 10.53
N ARG A 412 -21.79 37.02 9.65
CA ARG A 412 -23.21 37.38 9.70
C ARG A 412 -23.87 36.92 11.00
N LYS A 413 -23.66 35.66 11.40
CA LYS A 413 -24.17 35.13 12.67
C LYS A 413 -23.61 35.90 13.87
N ASN A 414 -22.31 36.20 13.88
CA ASN A 414 -21.71 36.98 14.97
C ASN A 414 -22.25 38.42 15.03
N ARG A 415 -22.57 39.05 13.91
CA ARG A 415 -23.22 40.37 13.87
C ARG A 415 -24.60 40.37 14.50
N GLU A 416 -25.40 39.36 14.19
CA GLU A 416 -26.74 39.19 14.76
C GLU A 416 -26.68 39.11 16.29
N ILE A 417 -25.60 38.55 16.84
CA ILE A 417 -25.41 38.36 18.29
C ILE A 417 -24.72 39.56 18.97
N THR A 418 -23.67 40.12 18.37
CA THR A 418 -22.72 41.03 19.05
C THR A 418 -22.59 42.41 18.42
N LYS A 419 -23.20 42.65 17.25
CA LYS A 419 -23.16 43.92 16.48
C LYS A 419 -21.74 44.43 16.12
N TYR A 420 -20.71 43.59 16.15
CA TYR A 420 -19.34 43.99 15.76
C TYR A 420 -19.16 44.13 14.23
N TYR A 421 -18.40 45.14 13.83
CA TYR A 421 -18.03 45.41 12.43
C TYR A 421 -16.60 44.95 12.14
N ILE A 422 -16.30 44.63 10.87
CA ILE A 422 -14.94 44.26 10.45
C ILE A 422 -14.13 45.55 10.34
N SER A 423 -13.10 45.70 11.16
CA SER A 423 -12.20 46.85 11.07
C SER A 423 -11.41 46.84 9.75
N LYS A 424 -11.20 48.02 9.14
CA LYS A 424 -10.30 48.22 7.99
C LYS A 424 -8.85 47.77 8.28
N HIS A 425 -8.45 47.74 9.55
CA HIS A 425 -7.12 47.28 9.98
C HIS A 425 -7.03 45.78 10.26
N SER A 426 -8.16 45.05 10.19
CA SER A 426 -8.21 43.61 10.46
C SER A 426 -7.45 42.79 9.43
N LEU A 427 -6.98 41.60 9.83
CA LEU A 427 -6.39 40.61 8.93
C LEU A 427 -7.37 40.21 7.82
N ILE A 428 -8.66 40.10 8.14
CA ILE A 428 -9.72 39.79 7.18
C ILE A 428 -9.75 40.82 6.06
N TYR A 429 -9.84 42.12 6.39
CA TYR A 429 -9.89 43.19 5.39
C TYR A 429 -8.63 43.24 4.51
N LYS A 430 -7.45 43.05 5.11
CA LYS A 430 -6.18 42.98 4.38
C LYS A 430 -6.15 41.80 3.40
N THR A 431 -6.59 40.61 3.82
CA THR A 431 -6.66 39.43 2.93
C THR A 431 -7.65 39.62 1.79
N LEU A 432 -8.82 40.22 2.05
CA LEU A 432 -9.82 40.50 1.00
C LEU A 432 -9.29 41.49 -0.05
N THR A 433 -8.56 42.53 0.39
CA THR A 433 -7.92 43.48 -0.52
C THR A 433 -6.84 42.81 -1.37
N LEU A 434 -6.03 41.93 -0.77
CA LEU A 434 -5.03 41.14 -1.50
C LEU A 434 -5.66 40.21 -2.55
N LEU A 435 -6.76 39.54 -2.22
CA LEU A 435 -7.49 38.70 -3.17
C LEU A 435 -8.06 39.54 -4.32
N LYS A 436 -8.66 40.70 -4.03
CA LYS A 436 -9.20 41.61 -5.04
C LYS A 436 -8.14 42.07 -6.05
N ASN A 437 -6.93 42.34 -5.58
CA ASN A 437 -5.87 42.88 -6.43
C ASN A 437 -5.22 41.80 -7.30
N ASN A 438 -5.08 40.57 -6.79
CA ASN A 438 -4.31 39.50 -7.45
C ASN A 438 -5.15 38.55 -8.34
N LEU A 439 -6.49 38.63 -8.32
CA LEU A 439 -7.37 37.72 -9.05
C LEU A 439 -7.93 38.28 -10.38
N ASN A 440 -7.36 39.36 -10.92
CA ASN A 440 -7.87 40.02 -12.14
C ASN A 440 -7.29 39.46 -13.46
N GLY A 441 -6.64 38.29 -13.45
CA GLY A 441 -6.05 37.66 -14.64
C GLY A 441 -7.01 36.78 -15.46
N ASP A 442 -6.64 36.46 -16.70
CA ASP A 442 -7.49 35.70 -17.65
C ASP A 442 -7.55 34.18 -17.41
N ASP A 443 -6.55 33.57 -16.78
CA ASP A 443 -6.61 32.13 -16.44
C ASP A 443 -7.66 31.86 -15.34
N LEU A 444 -8.47 30.80 -15.46
CA LEU A 444 -9.53 30.45 -14.50
C LEU A 444 -10.52 31.62 -14.22
N LYS A 445 -10.83 32.41 -15.25
CA LYS A 445 -11.59 33.67 -15.17
C LYS A 445 -12.95 33.54 -14.48
N GLU A 446 -13.67 32.44 -14.71
CA GLU A 446 -14.99 32.22 -14.12
C GLU A 446 -14.90 32.02 -12.60
N ASN A 447 -14.08 31.07 -12.13
CA ASN A 447 -13.88 30.82 -10.70
C ASN A 447 -13.34 32.08 -9.97
N LYS A 448 -12.45 32.84 -10.61
CA LYS A 448 -11.93 34.09 -10.06
C LYS A 448 -13.04 35.15 -9.91
N LYS A 449 -13.91 35.30 -10.93
CA LYS A 449 -15.06 36.22 -10.87
C LYS A 449 -16.04 35.84 -9.76
N GLU A 450 -16.40 34.57 -9.65
CA GLU A 450 -17.29 34.10 -8.56
C GLU A 450 -16.69 34.41 -7.19
N LEU A 451 -15.40 34.16 -7.01
CA LEU A 451 -14.71 34.44 -5.76
C LEU A 451 -14.68 35.95 -5.45
N LEU A 452 -14.47 36.79 -6.47
CA LEU A 452 -14.50 38.25 -6.34
C LEU A 452 -15.89 38.78 -5.93
N VAL A 453 -16.98 38.14 -6.36
CA VAL A 453 -18.34 38.47 -5.89
C VAL A 453 -18.42 38.27 -4.37
N VAL A 454 -18.01 37.10 -3.87
CA VAL A 454 -18.02 36.82 -2.43
C VAL A 454 -17.10 37.77 -1.65
N VAL A 455 -15.94 38.12 -2.21
CA VAL A 455 -15.01 39.07 -1.60
C VAL A 455 -15.63 40.47 -1.46
N ASN A 456 -16.28 40.96 -2.52
CA ASN A 456 -16.95 42.27 -2.51
C ASN A 456 -18.10 42.29 -1.49
N ASP A 457 -18.95 41.26 -1.46
CA ASP A 457 -20.02 41.14 -0.47
C ASP A 457 -19.49 41.22 0.98
N ILE A 458 -18.34 40.57 1.27
CA ILE A 458 -17.76 40.61 2.62
C ILE A 458 -17.18 41.99 2.95
N MET A 459 -16.57 42.67 1.97
CA MET A 459 -16.03 44.02 2.17
C MET A 459 -17.12 45.07 2.37
N GLU A 460 -18.28 44.94 1.73
CA GLU A 460 -19.45 45.80 1.97
C GLU A 460 -19.89 45.76 3.43
N TYR A 461 -19.78 44.60 4.09
CA TYR A 461 -20.01 44.53 5.53
C TYR A 461 -19.05 45.44 6.32
N GLY A 462 -17.79 45.63 5.89
CA GLY A 462 -16.82 46.48 6.58
C GLY A 462 -16.98 47.99 6.36
N GLN A 463 -17.78 48.43 5.38
CA GLN A 463 -17.88 49.85 4.99
C GLN A 463 -18.86 50.68 5.83
N SER A 464 -19.59 50.07 6.76
CA SER A 464 -20.73 50.72 7.43
C SER A 464 -20.40 51.54 8.69
N ARG A 465 -19.14 51.99 8.89
CA ARG A 465 -18.79 53.09 9.81
C ARG A 465 -17.33 53.48 9.60
N ASP A 466 -17.12 54.74 9.19
CA ASP A 466 -15.82 55.41 9.20
C ASP A 466 -15.32 55.67 10.62
#